data_AF-A0A2J7RL38-F1
#
_entry.id   AF-A0A2J7RL38-F1
#
_cell.length_a   1.000
_cell.length_b   1.000
_cell.length_c   1.000
_cell.angle_alpha   90.00
_cell.angle_beta   90.00
_cell.angle_gamma   90.00
#
_symmetry.space_group_name_H-M   'P 1'
#
loop_
_entity.id
_entity.type
_entity.pdbx_description
1 polymer ?
#
loop_
_entity_poly.entity_id
_entity_poly.type
_entity_poly.pdbx_seq_one_letter_code
_entity_poly.pdbx_strand_id
1 'polypeptide(L)'
;MKVPVANCDEKYYNVQKKSDIQLSDYLKYWQNYSSKSHSDLPCLYLKDWHFTQDFPEENIYRTPKYFASDWLNEYYSAKTSIRDDYRFVYMGPKGSWTPLHADVFTSFSWSVNVCGRKRWLLFPPGEELCLQDRFGQLIYDATAPELQDEKKYPRYKELCSSEEIIQETGEAIFIPSGWHHQVWNLEDTISINHNWVNGCNIETMWASLKDNLMAVKKEVEDCKDMEGWDEHCQLILQAMFGMNYEEFYSFLTFIGNKRLDSLRENKLILLFGNWQLGRNHILFDLEQLKRVLITFIKDTDTRSLNFFKNLDNQPEQLIKEIEHYFV
;
A
#
# COMPACT_ATOMS: atom_id res chain seq x y z
N MET A 1 6.33 12.21 21.55
CA MET A 1 5.64 12.22 20.25
C MET A 1 4.45 11.30 20.32
N LYS A 2 3.42 11.57 19.53
CA LYS A 2 2.30 10.64 19.36
C LYS A 2 2.63 9.59 18.32
N VAL A 3 2.11 8.39 18.50
CA VAL A 3 2.27 7.25 17.59
C VAL A 3 0.91 6.57 17.33
N PRO A 4 0.70 6.03 16.12
CA PRO A 4 -0.54 5.35 15.77
C PRO A 4 -0.62 3.99 16.46
N VAL A 5 -1.73 3.73 17.15
CA VAL A 5 -1.97 2.48 17.87
C VAL A 5 -3.35 1.96 17.53
N ALA A 6 -3.42 0.70 17.11
CA ALA A 6 -4.64 -0.03 16.83
C ALA A 6 -5.05 -0.89 18.04
N ASN A 7 -6.33 -0.86 18.41
CA ASN A 7 -6.88 -1.81 19.39
C ASN A 7 -7.35 -3.07 18.66
N CYS A 8 -6.68 -4.20 18.91
CA CYS A 8 -6.98 -5.48 18.26
C CYS A 8 -8.31 -6.08 18.69
N ASP A 9 -8.85 -5.64 19.83
CA ASP A 9 -10.11 -6.14 20.40
C ASP A 9 -11.33 -5.29 19.95
N GLU A 10 -11.10 -4.13 19.32
CA GLU A 10 -12.16 -3.22 18.86
C GLU A 10 -12.18 -3.12 17.34
N LYS A 11 -13.18 -3.75 16.72
CA LYS A 11 -13.49 -3.64 15.30
C LYS A 11 -14.20 -2.31 15.00
N TYR A 12 -13.70 -1.58 14.00
CA TYR A 12 -14.33 -0.40 13.41
C TYR A 12 -14.48 -0.63 11.91
N TYR A 13 -15.70 -0.94 11.45
CA TYR A 13 -15.94 -1.52 10.12
C TYR A 13 -15.03 -2.72 9.87
N ASN A 14 -14.32 -2.82 8.75
CA ASN A 14 -13.42 -3.95 8.46
C ASN A 14 -11.97 -3.71 8.89
N VAL A 15 -11.72 -2.75 9.78
CA VAL A 15 -10.40 -2.47 10.34
C VAL A 15 -10.43 -2.43 11.87
N GLN A 16 -9.26 -2.40 12.49
CA GLN A 16 -9.11 -2.17 13.92
C GLN A 16 -9.22 -0.67 14.22
N LYS A 17 -9.87 -0.32 15.33
CA LYS A 17 -9.96 1.07 15.78
C LYS A 17 -8.57 1.63 16.08
N LYS A 18 -8.21 2.75 15.45
CA LYS A 18 -6.93 3.42 15.63
C LYS A 18 -7.07 4.67 16.49
N SER A 19 -6.02 4.98 17.25
CA SER A 19 -5.88 6.23 18.00
C SER A 19 -4.42 6.61 18.13
N ASP A 20 -4.16 7.90 18.26
CA ASP A 20 -2.81 8.41 18.52
C ASP A 20 -2.53 8.48 20.01
N ILE A 21 -1.54 7.72 20.47
CA ILE A 21 -1.14 7.62 21.87
C ILE A 21 0.26 8.21 22.03
N GLN A 22 0.58 8.80 23.18
CA GLN A 22 1.97 9.18 23.46
C GLN A 22 2.85 7.93 23.52
N LEU A 23 3.98 7.94 22.80
CA LEU A 23 4.89 6.79 22.75
C LEU A 23 5.31 6.33 24.16
N SER A 24 5.57 7.25 25.09
CA SER A 24 5.90 6.92 26.47
C SER A 24 4.81 6.15 27.20
N ASP A 25 3.54 6.42 26.89
CA ASP A 25 2.41 5.76 27.51
C ASP A 25 2.17 4.39 26.87
N TYR A 26 2.37 4.28 25.56
CA TYR A 26 2.35 2.99 24.86
C TYR A 26 3.44 2.03 25.39
N LEU A 27 4.67 2.51 25.59
CA LEU A 27 5.76 1.69 26.11
C LEU A 27 5.49 1.22 27.55
N LYS A 28 4.95 2.08 28.42
CA LYS A 28 4.51 1.69 29.77
C LYS A 28 3.39 0.66 29.72
N TYR A 29 2.41 0.86 28.83
CA TYR A 29 1.34 -0.10 28.60
C TYR A 29 1.91 -1.46 28.21
N TRP A 30 2.83 -1.52 27.25
CA TRP A 30 3.37 -2.78 26.74
C TRP A 30 4.19 -3.52 27.82
N GLN A 31 4.99 -2.80 28.61
CA GLN A 31 5.69 -3.39 29.78
C GLN A 31 4.70 -4.00 30.80
N ASN A 32 3.59 -3.32 31.06
CA ASN A 32 2.54 -3.82 31.95
C ASN A 32 1.78 -5.01 31.35
N TYR A 33 1.51 -5.00 30.05
CA TYR A 33 0.81 -6.08 29.34
C TYR A 33 1.60 -7.39 29.43
N SER A 34 2.92 -7.32 29.20
CA SER A 34 3.83 -8.47 29.18
C SER A 34 4.05 -9.08 30.57
N SER A 35 3.86 -8.31 31.65
CA SER A 35 4.06 -8.79 33.02
C SER A 35 2.80 -9.37 33.68
N LYS A 36 1.61 -9.12 33.15
CA LYS A 36 0.32 -9.42 33.83
C LYS A 36 -0.50 -10.60 33.26
N SER A 37 0.09 -11.51 32.47
CA SER A 37 -0.63 -12.69 31.93
C SER A 37 -1.95 -12.37 31.20
N HIS A 38 -1.94 -11.26 30.43
CA HIS A 38 -2.87 -10.93 29.33
C HIS A 38 -4.36 -10.66 29.64
N SER A 39 -4.90 -10.91 30.83
CA SER A 39 -6.38 -10.97 30.97
C SER A 39 -7.12 -9.64 31.12
N ASP A 40 -6.46 -8.55 31.56
CA ASP A 40 -7.19 -7.35 32.02
C ASP A 40 -6.96 -6.10 31.17
N LEU A 41 -6.12 -6.17 30.13
CA LEU A 41 -5.73 -5.03 29.30
C LEU A 41 -6.09 -5.28 27.83
N PRO A 42 -6.55 -4.25 27.09
CA PRO A 42 -6.80 -4.39 25.66
C PRO A 42 -5.51 -4.72 24.92
N CYS A 43 -5.57 -5.47 23.83
CA CYS A 43 -4.43 -5.79 22.99
C CYS A 43 -4.13 -4.65 22.01
N LEU A 44 -3.16 -3.80 22.33
CA LEU A 44 -2.82 -2.61 21.57
C LEU A 44 -1.57 -2.83 20.71
N TYR A 45 -1.72 -2.60 19.41
CA TYR A 45 -0.67 -2.79 18.41
C TYR A 45 -0.25 -1.45 17.80
N LEU A 46 0.99 -1.02 18.03
CA LEU A 46 1.55 0.13 17.33
C LEU A 46 1.88 -0.31 15.91
N LYS A 47 1.18 0.24 14.93
CA LYS A 47 1.37 -0.06 13.51
C LYS A 47 1.17 1.20 12.67
N ASP A 48 1.77 1.20 11.50
CA ASP A 48 1.79 2.31 10.54
C ASP A 48 2.58 3.53 11.04
N TRP A 49 3.59 3.30 11.87
CA TRP A 49 4.45 4.39 12.34
C TRP A 49 5.55 4.71 11.32
N HIS A 50 5.50 5.91 10.75
CA HIS A 50 6.46 6.48 9.80
C HIS A 50 7.79 6.88 10.48
N PHE A 51 8.45 5.93 11.15
CA PHE A 51 9.67 6.19 11.93
C PHE A 51 10.76 6.90 11.12
N THR A 52 10.98 6.47 9.87
CA THR A 52 12.04 7.04 9.01
C THR A 52 11.76 8.48 8.60
N GLN A 53 10.49 8.90 8.68
CA GLN A 53 10.06 10.25 8.39
C GLN A 53 10.11 11.15 9.64
N ASP A 54 9.82 10.59 10.81
CA ASP A 54 9.98 11.26 12.10
C ASP A 54 11.47 11.44 12.50
N PHE A 55 12.32 10.46 12.16
CA PHE A 55 13.74 10.39 12.52
C PHE A 55 14.64 10.01 11.32
N PRO A 56 14.73 10.86 10.29
CA PRO A 56 15.50 10.56 9.08
C PRO A 56 17.00 10.36 9.34
N GLU A 57 17.54 10.98 10.41
CA GLU A 57 18.94 10.88 10.81
C GLU A 57 19.34 9.51 11.39
N GLU A 58 18.38 8.76 11.93
CA GLU A 58 18.65 7.47 12.59
C GLU A 58 19.01 6.38 11.57
N ASN A 59 18.57 6.52 10.31
CA ASN A 59 18.91 5.64 9.19
C ASN A 59 18.90 4.14 9.57
N ILE A 60 17.78 3.70 10.17
CA ILE A 60 17.65 2.41 10.86
C ILE A 60 17.79 1.17 9.95
N TYR A 61 17.67 1.34 8.63
CA TYR A 61 17.97 0.27 7.67
C TYR A 61 18.36 0.83 6.30
N ARG A 62 19.01 -0.03 5.51
CA ARG A 62 19.29 0.20 4.09
C ARG A 62 18.38 -0.70 3.25
N THR A 63 17.59 -0.12 2.35
CA THR A 63 16.76 -0.90 1.42
C THR A 63 17.62 -1.86 0.59
N PRO A 64 17.31 -3.17 0.56
CA PRO A 64 18.01 -4.13 -0.28
C PRO A 64 17.97 -3.75 -1.76
N LYS A 65 19.04 -4.06 -2.51
CA LYS A 65 19.17 -3.71 -3.94
C LYS A 65 17.96 -4.14 -4.78
N TYR A 66 17.40 -5.31 -4.48
CA TYR A 66 16.28 -5.89 -5.24
C TYR A 66 14.95 -5.14 -5.03
N PHE A 67 14.83 -4.36 -3.95
CA PHE A 67 13.65 -3.57 -3.60
C PHE A 67 13.88 -2.06 -3.78
N ALA A 68 15.04 -1.67 -4.31
CA ALA A 68 15.44 -0.27 -4.38
C ALA A 68 14.65 0.53 -5.43
N SER A 69 14.18 -0.13 -6.49
CA SER A 69 13.31 0.48 -7.50
C SER A 69 11.93 0.68 -6.91
N ASP A 70 11.76 1.82 -6.28
CA ASP A 70 10.62 2.15 -5.42
C ASP A 70 10.09 3.53 -5.78
N TRP A 71 9.14 3.54 -6.71
CA TRP A 71 8.60 4.77 -7.23
C TRP A 71 7.78 5.51 -6.17
N LEU A 72 7.06 4.79 -5.30
CA LEU A 72 6.23 5.38 -4.24
C LEU A 72 7.09 6.25 -3.33
N ASN A 73 8.11 5.68 -2.70
CA ASN A 73 8.92 6.44 -1.77
C ASN A 73 9.79 7.47 -2.50
N GLU A 74 10.19 7.25 -3.77
CA GLU A 74 10.86 8.30 -4.57
C GLU A 74 9.99 9.55 -4.72
N TYR A 75 8.68 9.36 -4.94
CA TYR A 75 7.71 10.44 -5.11
C TYR A 75 7.39 11.14 -3.78
N TYR A 76 7.02 10.39 -2.75
CA TYR A 76 6.63 10.97 -1.46
C TYR A 76 7.81 11.62 -0.74
N SER A 77 9.02 11.03 -0.81
CA SER A 77 10.22 11.65 -0.22
C SER A 77 10.61 12.97 -0.90
N ALA A 78 10.26 13.16 -2.17
CA ALA A 78 10.53 14.40 -2.90
C ALA A 78 9.50 15.51 -2.63
N LYS A 79 8.29 15.15 -2.19
CA LYS A 79 7.22 16.10 -1.86
C LYS A 79 7.28 16.49 -0.39
N THR A 80 8.19 17.39 -0.01
CA THR A 80 8.38 17.80 1.39
C THR A 80 7.14 18.42 2.06
N SER A 81 6.15 18.88 1.28
CA SER A 81 4.86 19.35 1.79
C SER A 81 3.94 18.21 2.24
N ILE A 82 4.15 16.99 1.72
CA ILE A 82 3.43 15.77 2.08
C ILE A 82 4.35 14.96 2.98
N ARG A 83 4.02 14.93 4.27
CA ARG A 83 4.81 14.24 5.30
C ARG A 83 4.42 12.77 5.36
N ASP A 84 4.67 12.04 4.27
CA ASP A 84 4.24 10.65 4.10
C ASP A 84 5.38 9.78 3.53
N ASP A 85 5.38 8.50 3.87
CA ASP A 85 6.21 7.46 3.26
C ASP A 85 5.55 6.09 3.43
N TYR A 86 6.02 5.09 2.68
CA TYR A 86 5.47 3.74 2.71
C TYR A 86 6.45 2.81 3.44
N ARG A 87 6.98 3.28 4.58
CA ARG A 87 8.04 2.64 5.38
C ARG A 87 7.67 2.70 6.85
N PHE A 88 7.24 1.57 7.39
CA PHE A 88 6.60 1.53 8.69
C PHE A 88 7.38 0.72 9.71
N VAL A 89 7.35 1.17 10.96
CA VAL A 89 7.71 0.36 12.12
C VAL A 89 6.44 -0.15 12.77
N TYR A 90 6.35 -1.45 12.94
CA TYR A 90 5.29 -2.10 13.71
C TYR A 90 5.89 -2.69 14.98
N MET A 91 5.22 -2.52 16.12
CA MET A 91 5.64 -3.12 17.36
C MET A 91 4.44 -3.39 18.27
N GLY A 92 4.44 -4.53 18.95
CA GLY A 92 3.35 -4.85 19.86
C GLY A 92 3.49 -6.19 20.56
N PRO A 93 2.62 -6.42 21.54
CA PRO A 93 2.69 -7.61 22.37
C PRO A 93 2.29 -8.88 21.62
N LYS A 94 2.68 -10.03 22.15
CA LYS A 94 2.09 -11.33 21.79
C LYS A 94 0.55 -11.24 21.75
N GLY A 95 -0.03 -11.79 20.69
CA GLY A 95 -1.48 -11.80 20.46
C GLY A 95 -1.99 -10.63 19.62
N SER A 96 -1.19 -9.57 19.43
CA SER A 96 -1.51 -8.54 18.45
C SER A 96 -1.52 -9.10 17.03
N TRP A 97 -2.38 -8.57 16.17
CA TRP A 97 -2.59 -9.11 14.83
C TRP A 97 -3.13 -8.05 13.87
N THR A 98 -3.05 -8.32 12.57
CA THR A 98 -3.64 -7.51 11.51
C THR A 98 -4.67 -8.35 10.75
N PRO A 99 -5.91 -7.86 10.59
CA PRO A 99 -6.97 -8.49 9.80
C PRO A 99 -6.60 -8.81 8.36
N LEU A 100 -7.41 -9.63 7.70
CA LEU A 100 -7.22 -9.95 6.28
C LEU A 100 -7.26 -8.68 5.42
N HIS A 101 -6.21 -8.46 4.63
CA HIS A 101 -6.10 -7.32 3.70
C HIS A 101 -5.11 -7.63 2.59
N ALA A 102 -5.16 -6.87 1.50
CA ALA A 102 -4.04 -6.72 0.59
C ALA A 102 -3.38 -5.34 0.82
N ASP A 103 -2.10 -5.24 0.50
CA ASP A 103 -1.35 -3.99 0.60
C ASP A 103 -1.96 -2.90 -0.31
N VAL A 104 -1.99 -1.66 0.20
CA VAL A 104 -2.51 -0.48 -0.51
C VAL A 104 -1.84 -0.29 -1.88
N PHE A 105 -2.56 0.33 -2.81
CA PHE A 105 -2.10 0.55 -4.19
C PHE A 105 -1.75 -0.72 -4.98
N THR A 106 -2.11 -1.91 -4.51
CA THR A 106 -1.57 -3.17 -5.03
C THR A 106 -0.04 -3.16 -5.04
N SER A 107 0.54 -2.53 -4.01
CA SER A 107 1.99 -2.45 -3.86
C SER A 107 2.58 -3.83 -3.59
N PHE A 108 3.87 -3.95 -3.86
CA PHE A 108 4.68 -4.97 -3.22
C PHE A 108 4.92 -4.57 -1.77
N SER A 109 5.18 -5.55 -0.91
CA SER A 109 5.73 -5.26 0.42
C SER A 109 6.82 -6.23 0.83
N TRP A 110 7.67 -5.81 1.76
CA TRP A 110 8.49 -6.71 2.53
C TRP A 110 8.37 -6.39 4.02
N SER A 111 8.50 -7.41 4.86
CA SER A 111 8.57 -7.25 6.31
C SER A 111 9.79 -7.98 6.85
N VAL A 112 10.63 -7.29 7.61
CA VAL A 112 11.74 -7.88 8.37
C VAL A 112 11.35 -7.91 9.83
N ASN A 113 11.38 -9.11 10.42
CA ASN A 113 11.05 -9.28 11.82
C ASN A 113 12.30 -9.05 12.67
N VAL A 114 12.38 -7.90 13.36
CA VAL A 114 13.57 -7.52 14.14
C VAL A 114 13.66 -8.34 15.42
N CYS A 115 12.53 -8.60 16.06
CA CYS A 115 12.41 -9.53 17.18
C CYS A 115 11.02 -10.15 17.25
N GLY A 116 10.89 -11.24 17.99
CA GLY A 116 9.64 -12.00 18.12
C GLY A 116 9.43 -12.97 16.97
N ARG A 117 8.18 -13.37 16.78
CA ARG A 117 7.77 -14.36 15.78
C ARG A 117 6.41 -13.99 15.20
N LYS A 118 6.26 -14.11 13.90
CA LYS A 118 4.99 -13.84 13.21
C LYS A 118 4.45 -15.08 12.52
N ARG A 119 3.13 -15.23 12.54
CA ARG A 119 2.39 -16.15 11.68
C ARG A 119 1.75 -15.36 10.56
N TRP A 120 1.98 -15.77 9.33
CA TRP A 120 1.38 -15.23 8.12
C TRP A 120 0.45 -16.27 7.53
N LEU A 121 -0.78 -15.86 7.23
CA LEU A 121 -1.70 -16.62 6.39
C LEU A 121 -1.88 -15.84 5.09
N LEU A 122 -1.49 -16.45 3.98
CA LEU A 122 -1.32 -15.82 2.67
C LEU A 122 -2.26 -16.45 1.64
N PHE A 123 -2.88 -15.62 0.83
CA PHE A 123 -3.81 -16.01 -0.22
C PHE A 123 -3.34 -15.42 -1.56
N PRO A 124 -3.02 -16.27 -2.55
CA PRO A 124 -2.71 -15.81 -3.90
C PRO A 124 -3.84 -14.94 -4.50
N PRO A 125 -3.52 -14.00 -5.41
CA PRO A 125 -4.52 -13.19 -6.10
C PRO A 125 -5.57 -14.05 -6.77
N GLY A 126 -6.85 -13.72 -6.55
CA GLY A 126 -8.02 -14.45 -7.00
C GLY A 126 -8.70 -15.27 -5.89
N GLU A 127 -7.95 -15.73 -4.87
CA GLU A 127 -8.51 -16.50 -3.75
C GLU A 127 -9.35 -15.62 -2.80
N GLU A 128 -9.13 -14.30 -2.79
CA GLU A 128 -9.95 -13.36 -2.01
C GLU A 128 -11.43 -13.42 -2.37
N LEU A 129 -11.76 -13.81 -3.61
CA LEU A 129 -13.13 -13.96 -4.06
C LEU A 129 -13.88 -15.07 -3.33
N CYS A 130 -13.15 -16.06 -2.79
CA CYS A 130 -13.68 -17.14 -1.96
C CYS A 130 -13.84 -16.70 -0.48
N LEU A 131 -13.22 -15.58 -0.10
CA LEU A 131 -13.25 -15.00 1.25
C LEU A 131 -14.25 -13.83 1.37
N GLN A 132 -14.97 -13.53 0.29
CA GLN A 132 -16.02 -12.52 0.26
C GLN A 132 -17.37 -13.10 0.67
N ASP A 133 -18.13 -12.32 1.42
CA ASP A 133 -19.52 -12.63 1.68
C ASP A 133 -20.39 -12.45 0.42
N ARG A 134 -21.66 -12.81 0.52
CA ARG A 134 -22.64 -12.66 -0.57
C ARG A 134 -22.86 -11.22 -1.06
N PHE A 135 -22.34 -10.21 -0.36
CA PHE A 135 -22.38 -8.80 -0.72
C PHE A 135 -21.04 -8.29 -1.28
N GLY A 136 -20.04 -9.16 -1.41
CA GLY A 136 -18.71 -8.82 -1.91
C GLY A 136 -17.77 -8.26 -0.83
N GLN A 137 -18.15 -8.31 0.45
CA GLN A 137 -17.27 -7.84 1.52
C GLN A 137 -16.31 -8.94 1.96
N LEU A 138 -15.02 -8.64 1.98
CA LEU A 138 -14.01 -9.53 2.55
C LEU A 138 -14.28 -9.80 4.03
N ILE A 139 -14.04 -11.04 4.44
CA ILE A 139 -14.05 -11.39 5.86
C ILE A 139 -12.95 -10.64 6.62
N TYR A 140 -13.25 -10.28 7.87
CA TYR A 140 -12.30 -9.63 8.77
C TYR A 140 -11.23 -10.59 9.30
N ASP A 141 -11.64 -11.80 9.70
CA ASP A 141 -10.75 -12.85 10.18
C ASP A 141 -10.89 -14.10 9.30
N ALA A 142 -9.87 -14.40 8.50
CA ALA A 142 -9.82 -15.53 7.59
C ALA A 142 -9.80 -16.91 8.29
N THR A 143 -9.76 -16.93 9.63
CA THR A 143 -9.85 -18.15 10.45
C THR A 143 -11.18 -18.27 11.19
N ALA A 144 -12.08 -17.30 11.03
CA ALA A 144 -13.34 -17.29 11.74
C ALA A 144 -14.25 -18.45 11.28
N PRO A 145 -14.94 -19.14 12.22
CA PRO A 145 -15.84 -20.25 11.90
C PRO A 145 -16.96 -19.88 10.93
N GLU A 146 -17.31 -18.60 10.83
CA GLU A 146 -18.37 -18.10 9.95
C GLU A 146 -18.09 -18.30 8.46
N LEU A 147 -16.82 -18.50 8.04
CA LEU A 147 -16.50 -18.86 6.66
C LEU A 147 -17.18 -20.15 6.19
N GLN A 148 -17.50 -21.04 7.13
CA GLN A 148 -18.18 -22.30 6.84
C GLN A 148 -19.68 -22.11 6.59
N ASP A 149 -20.26 -20.93 6.85
CA ASP A 149 -21.65 -20.65 6.52
C ASP A 149 -21.81 -20.36 5.03
N GLU A 150 -22.20 -21.39 4.26
CA GLU A 150 -22.43 -21.32 2.82
C GLU A 150 -23.48 -20.28 2.40
N LYS A 151 -24.37 -19.86 3.30
CA LYS A 151 -25.33 -18.78 2.98
C LYS A 151 -24.65 -17.42 3.01
N LYS A 152 -23.64 -17.25 3.86
CA LYS A 152 -22.90 -16.01 4.02
C LYS A 152 -21.70 -15.96 3.06
N TYR A 153 -20.92 -17.03 2.97
CA TYR A 153 -19.73 -17.17 2.14
C TYR A 153 -19.92 -18.29 1.11
N PRO A 154 -20.71 -18.05 0.05
CA PRO A 154 -21.13 -19.10 -0.89
C PRO A 154 -19.97 -19.74 -1.67
N ARG A 155 -18.86 -19.01 -1.82
CA ARG A 155 -17.69 -19.43 -2.60
C ARG A 155 -16.55 -19.99 -1.76
N TYR A 156 -16.70 -20.05 -0.43
CA TYR A 156 -15.59 -20.48 0.44
C TYR A 156 -15.11 -21.91 0.14
N LYS A 157 -16.01 -22.81 -0.28
CA LYS A 157 -15.64 -24.17 -0.70
C LYS A 157 -14.85 -24.22 -2.02
N GLU A 158 -14.78 -23.13 -2.77
CA GLU A 158 -13.97 -23.00 -3.98
C GLU A 158 -12.52 -22.59 -3.66
N LEU A 159 -12.20 -22.24 -2.41
CA LEU A 159 -10.86 -21.85 -1.99
C LEU A 159 -9.88 -22.99 -2.31
N CYS A 160 -8.93 -22.71 -3.20
CA CYS A 160 -8.01 -23.71 -3.72
C CYS A 160 -6.65 -23.67 -3.05
N SER A 161 -6.21 -22.49 -2.61
CA SER A 161 -4.84 -22.30 -2.12
C SER A 161 -4.76 -21.30 -0.97
N SER A 162 -3.99 -21.65 0.04
CA SER A 162 -3.48 -20.73 1.05
C SER A 162 -2.13 -21.23 1.55
N GLU A 163 -1.28 -20.31 1.96
CA GLU A 163 0.04 -20.61 2.50
C GLU A 163 0.15 -20.08 3.92
N GLU A 164 0.67 -20.90 4.82
CA GLU A 164 0.93 -20.52 6.20
C GLU A 164 2.43 -20.52 6.47
N ILE A 165 2.96 -19.38 6.92
CA ILE A 165 4.39 -19.19 7.14
C ILE A 165 4.61 -18.67 8.55
N ILE A 166 5.59 -19.27 9.24
CA ILE A 166 6.14 -18.71 10.47
C ILE A 166 7.40 -17.94 10.10
N GLN A 167 7.40 -16.64 10.38
CA GLN A 167 8.55 -15.77 10.22
C GLN A 167 9.25 -15.64 11.56
N GLU A 168 10.48 -16.13 11.62
CA GLU A 168 11.34 -16.08 12.79
C GLU A 168 12.08 -14.73 12.90
N THR A 169 12.75 -14.51 14.03
CA THR A 169 13.58 -13.30 14.23
C THR A 169 14.70 -13.22 13.20
N GLY A 170 14.89 -12.05 12.60
CA GLY A 170 15.89 -11.76 11.59
C GLY A 170 15.48 -12.12 10.16
N GLU A 171 14.35 -12.81 9.97
CA GLU A 171 13.88 -13.21 8.64
C GLU A 171 13.13 -12.08 7.94
N ALA A 172 13.25 -12.07 6.61
CA ALA A 172 12.51 -11.18 5.72
C ALA A 172 11.47 -11.99 4.94
N ILE A 173 10.25 -11.48 4.85
CA ILE A 173 9.23 -12.00 3.94
C ILE A 173 8.93 -10.95 2.87
N PHE A 174 8.76 -11.40 1.63
CA PHE A 174 8.33 -10.59 0.50
C PHE A 174 6.90 -10.97 0.14
N ILE A 175 6.02 -9.97 0.04
CA ILE A 175 4.62 -10.12 -0.34
C ILE A 175 4.46 -9.58 -1.77
N PRO A 176 4.12 -10.44 -2.73
CA PRO A 176 3.87 -9.98 -4.08
C PRO A 176 2.58 -9.14 -4.16
N SER A 177 2.49 -8.28 -5.17
CA SER A 177 1.31 -7.45 -5.45
C SER A 177 0.02 -8.27 -5.48
N GLY A 178 -1.00 -7.80 -4.76
CA GLY A 178 -2.36 -8.37 -4.73
C GLY A 178 -2.55 -9.58 -3.82
N TRP A 179 -1.51 -10.02 -3.10
CA TRP A 179 -1.64 -11.12 -2.15
C TRP A 179 -2.37 -10.66 -0.89
N HIS A 180 -3.55 -11.25 -0.66
CA HIS A 180 -4.28 -11.03 0.57
C HIS A 180 -3.64 -11.81 1.70
N HIS A 181 -3.55 -11.20 2.88
CA HIS A 181 -2.87 -11.81 3.99
C HIS A 181 -3.37 -11.33 5.35
N GLN A 182 -3.19 -12.21 6.34
CA GLN A 182 -3.51 -11.98 7.75
C GLN A 182 -2.29 -12.34 8.59
N VAL A 183 -1.99 -11.52 9.61
CA VAL A 183 -0.71 -11.64 10.34
C VAL A 183 -0.96 -11.60 11.84
N TRP A 184 -0.32 -12.52 12.58
CA TRP A 184 -0.36 -12.54 14.04
C TRP A 184 1.04 -12.51 14.62
N ASN A 185 1.24 -11.70 15.66
CA ASN A 185 2.44 -11.70 16.47
C ASN A 185 2.33 -12.82 17.53
N LEU A 186 3.09 -13.88 17.36
CA LEU A 186 3.11 -15.04 18.26
C LEU A 186 3.90 -14.80 19.55
N GLU A 187 4.75 -13.77 19.51
CA GLU A 187 5.57 -13.25 20.60
C GLU A 187 5.55 -11.72 20.55
N ASP A 188 6.09 -11.08 21.58
CA ASP A 188 6.38 -9.65 21.57
C ASP A 188 7.29 -9.33 20.38
N THR A 189 6.83 -8.44 19.51
CA THR A 189 7.35 -8.32 18.16
C THR A 189 7.66 -6.87 17.82
N ILE A 190 8.78 -6.65 17.13
CA ILE A 190 9.10 -5.41 16.43
C ILE A 190 9.48 -5.80 14.99
N SER A 191 8.90 -5.13 14.00
CA SER A 191 9.22 -5.36 12.60
C SER A 191 9.31 -4.06 11.81
N ILE A 192 10.07 -4.13 10.72
CA ILE A 192 10.14 -3.07 9.72
C ILE A 192 9.38 -3.55 8.49
N ASN A 193 8.44 -2.73 8.02
CA ASN A 193 7.63 -2.98 6.84
C ASN A 193 7.92 -1.89 5.81
N HIS A 194 7.90 -2.26 4.53
CA HIS A 194 8.18 -1.35 3.42
C HIS A 194 7.33 -1.75 2.23
N ASN A 195 6.53 -0.81 1.72
CA ASN A 195 5.71 -0.98 0.53
C ASN A 195 6.25 -0.15 -0.64
N TRP A 196 6.14 -0.68 -1.86
CA TRP A 196 6.54 0.04 -3.07
C TRP A 196 5.78 -0.39 -4.32
N VAL A 197 5.76 0.50 -5.31
CA VAL A 197 5.32 0.25 -6.68
C VAL A 197 6.47 0.57 -7.62
N ASN A 198 6.55 -0.12 -8.74
CA ASN A 198 7.47 0.20 -9.83
C ASN A 198 6.92 -0.25 -11.18
N GLY A 199 7.76 -0.26 -12.23
CA GLY A 199 7.37 -0.68 -13.57
C GLY A 199 6.74 -2.09 -13.64
N CYS A 200 7.02 -2.98 -12.68
CA CYS A 200 6.47 -4.33 -12.67
C CYS A 200 4.99 -4.42 -12.27
N ASN A 201 4.47 -3.48 -11.48
CA ASN A 201 3.08 -3.50 -11.00
C ASN A 201 2.32 -2.17 -11.18
N ILE A 202 2.89 -1.19 -11.89
CA ILE A 202 2.21 0.08 -12.14
C ILE A 202 0.89 -0.08 -12.91
N GLU A 203 0.80 -1.06 -13.80
CA GLU A 203 -0.44 -1.38 -14.52
C GLU A 203 -1.51 -1.94 -13.57
N THR A 204 -1.11 -2.78 -12.61
CA THR A 204 -2.01 -3.30 -11.57
C THR A 204 -2.49 -2.18 -10.66
N MET A 205 -1.60 -1.27 -10.25
CA MET A 205 -1.99 -0.08 -9.48
C MET A 205 -3.01 0.77 -10.23
N TRP A 206 -2.80 0.99 -11.53
CA TRP A 206 -3.74 1.73 -12.37
C TRP A 206 -5.10 1.03 -12.48
N ALA A 207 -5.12 -0.28 -12.71
CA ALA A 207 -6.36 -1.06 -12.74
C ALA A 207 -7.11 -0.95 -11.41
N SER A 208 -6.41 -1.11 -10.29
CA SER A 208 -6.99 -1.00 -8.95
C SER A 208 -7.55 0.40 -8.66
N LEU A 209 -6.85 1.46 -9.09
CA LEU A 209 -7.32 2.83 -8.96
C LEU A 209 -8.65 3.05 -9.72
N LYS A 210 -8.76 2.52 -10.94
CA LYS A 210 -10.02 2.56 -11.71
C LYS A 210 -11.15 1.77 -11.05
N ASP A 211 -10.85 0.57 -10.57
CA ASP A 211 -11.84 -0.29 -9.90
C ASP A 211 -12.38 0.38 -8.63
N ASN A 212 -11.52 1.06 -7.87
CA ASN A 212 -11.92 1.86 -6.72
C ASN A 212 -12.75 3.08 -7.12
N LEU A 213 -12.41 3.78 -8.21
CA LEU A 213 -13.25 4.88 -8.70
C LEU A 213 -14.64 4.37 -9.10
N MET A 214 -14.73 3.24 -9.80
CA MET A 214 -16.01 2.64 -10.16
C MET A 214 -16.85 2.27 -8.92
N ALA A 215 -16.20 1.72 -7.89
CA ALA A 215 -16.87 1.44 -6.62
C ALA A 215 -17.39 2.71 -5.95
N VAL A 216 -16.57 3.77 -5.88
CA VAL A 216 -16.99 5.08 -5.35
C VAL A 216 -18.19 5.62 -6.11
N LYS A 217 -18.11 5.69 -7.44
CA LYS A 217 -19.20 6.20 -8.30
C LYS A 217 -20.49 5.43 -8.07
N LYS A 218 -20.41 4.10 -7.94
CA LYS A 218 -21.56 3.24 -7.64
C LYS A 218 -22.17 3.52 -6.27
N GLU A 219 -21.36 3.73 -5.24
CA GLU A 219 -21.84 4.01 -3.87
C GLU A 219 -22.50 5.39 -3.75
N VAL A 220 -22.11 6.37 -4.57
CA VAL A 220 -22.69 7.74 -4.58
C VAL A 220 -23.50 8.05 -5.85
N GLU A 221 -24.00 7.02 -6.54
CA GLU A 221 -24.73 7.17 -7.81
C GLU A 221 -26.06 7.92 -7.62
N ASP A 222 -26.67 7.83 -6.44
CA ASP A 222 -27.89 8.57 -6.08
C ASP A 222 -27.70 10.08 -6.05
N CYS A 223 -26.45 10.54 -5.94
CA CYS A 223 -26.06 11.95 -5.92
C CYS A 223 -25.51 12.45 -7.28
N LYS A 224 -25.62 11.67 -8.36
CA LYS A 224 -24.96 11.96 -9.65
C LYS A 224 -25.31 13.31 -10.29
N ASP A 225 -26.51 13.82 -10.03
CA ASP A 225 -26.95 15.13 -10.56
C ASP A 225 -26.33 16.32 -9.81
N MET A 226 -25.52 16.08 -8.77
CA MET A 226 -24.81 17.15 -8.06
C MET A 226 -23.76 17.82 -8.94
N GLU A 227 -23.61 19.13 -8.79
CA GLU A 227 -22.54 19.88 -9.45
C GLU A 227 -21.17 19.37 -9.00
N GLY A 228 -20.28 19.10 -9.96
CA GLY A 228 -18.93 18.59 -9.69
C GLY A 228 -18.91 17.16 -9.15
N TRP A 229 -19.90 16.32 -9.49
CA TRP A 229 -19.97 14.94 -9.00
C TRP A 229 -18.68 14.14 -9.24
N ASP A 230 -18.05 14.28 -10.40
CA ASP A 230 -16.79 13.60 -10.72
C ASP A 230 -15.67 14.05 -9.75
N GLU A 231 -15.56 15.35 -9.44
CA GLU A 231 -14.60 15.87 -8.46
C GLU A 231 -14.87 15.35 -7.04
N HIS A 232 -16.13 15.22 -6.64
CA HIS A 232 -16.49 14.62 -5.35
C HIS A 232 -16.11 13.13 -5.31
N CYS A 233 -16.29 12.40 -6.42
CA CYS A 233 -15.81 11.03 -6.53
C CYS A 233 -14.29 10.96 -6.39
N GLN A 234 -13.53 11.90 -6.95
CA GLN A 234 -12.08 11.97 -6.77
C GLN A 234 -11.66 12.25 -5.33
N LEU A 235 -12.40 13.08 -4.59
CA LEU A 235 -12.14 13.34 -3.16
C LEU A 235 -12.37 12.08 -2.30
N ILE A 236 -13.45 11.34 -2.57
CA ILE A 236 -13.74 10.08 -1.87
C ILE A 236 -12.69 9.03 -2.24
N LEU A 237 -12.33 8.94 -3.52
CA LEU A 237 -11.27 8.05 -4.01
C LEU A 237 -9.93 8.33 -3.31
N GLN A 238 -9.56 9.61 -3.18
CA GLN A 238 -8.36 10.01 -2.45
C GLN A 238 -8.40 9.53 -0.99
N ALA A 239 -9.54 9.71 -0.31
CA ALA A 239 -9.68 9.32 1.09
C ALA A 239 -9.68 7.79 1.30
N MET A 240 -10.19 7.00 0.35
CA MET A 240 -10.30 5.55 0.47
C MET A 240 -9.09 4.80 -0.09
N PHE A 241 -8.60 5.21 -1.25
CA PHE A 241 -7.48 4.56 -1.94
C PHE A 241 -6.13 5.17 -1.56
N GLY A 242 -6.10 6.45 -1.14
CA GLY A 242 -4.88 7.20 -0.82
C GLY A 242 -4.32 8.02 -1.99
N MET A 243 -4.98 7.97 -3.16
CA MET A 243 -4.57 8.70 -4.36
C MET A 243 -5.75 8.92 -5.29
N ASN A 244 -5.92 10.13 -5.83
CA ASN A 244 -6.86 10.40 -6.92
C ASN A 244 -6.17 10.40 -8.30
N TYR A 245 -6.92 10.60 -9.38
CA TYR A 245 -6.37 10.56 -10.74
C TYR A 245 -5.36 11.68 -11.03
N GLU A 246 -5.55 12.87 -10.44
CA GLU A 246 -4.61 13.99 -10.58
C GLU A 246 -3.27 13.68 -9.90
N GLU A 247 -3.33 13.14 -8.68
CA GLU A 247 -2.16 12.70 -7.94
C GLU A 247 -1.46 11.52 -8.62
N PHE A 248 -2.22 10.60 -9.23
CA PHE A 248 -1.66 9.51 -10.02
C PHE A 248 -0.93 10.01 -11.27
N TYR A 249 -1.50 10.99 -11.97
CA TYR A 249 -0.79 11.65 -13.08
C TYR A 249 0.47 12.39 -12.59
N SER A 250 0.39 13.10 -11.47
CA SER A 250 1.54 13.75 -10.84
C SER A 250 2.63 12.73 -10.47
N PHE A 251 2.23 11.56 -10.00
CA PHE A 251 3.12 10.44 -9.69
C PHE A 251 3.82 9.90 -10.95
N LEU A 252 3.07 9.59 -12.01
CA LEU A 252 3.64 9.12 -13.28
C LEU A 252 4.60 10.16 -13.87
N THR A 253 4.18 11.42 -13.99
CA THR A 253 5.01 12.48 -14.57
C THR A 253 6.29 12.72 -13.76
N PHE A 254 6.23 12.69 -12.42
CA PHE A 254 7.41 12.79 -11.58
C PHE A 254 8.44 11.71 -11.90
N ILE A 255 8.01 10.45 -11.96
CA ILE A 255 8.91 9.33 -12.27
C ILE A 255 9.42 9.45 -13.71
N GLY A 256 8.54 9.69 -14.67
CA GLY A 256 8.87 9.80 -16.09
C GLY A 256 9.91 10.88 -16.37
N ASN A 257 9.70 12.08 -15.85
CA ASN A 257 10.65 13.19 -16.00
C ASN A 257 11.98 12.87 -15.34
N LYS A 258 11.99 12.33 -14.11
CA LYS A 258 13.23 11.94 -13.42
C LYS A 258 14.04 10.93 -14.23
N ARG A 259 13.38 9.96 -14.89
CA ARG A 259 14.02 8.98 -15.78
C ARG A 259 14.52 9.62 -17.08
N LEU A 260 13.73 10.48 -17.72
CA LEU A 260 14.12 11.19 -18.95
C LEU A 260 15.30 12.13 -18.72
N ASP A 261 15.30 12.89 -17.63
CA ASP A 261 16.40 13.81 -17.28
C ASP A 261 17.71 13.04 -17.07
N SER A 262 17.64 11.86 -16.44
CA SER A 262 18.80 10.96 -16.32
C SER A 262 19.36 10.55 -17.68
N LEU A 263 18.50 10.24 -18.66
CA LEU A 263 18.94 9.88 -20.02
C LEU A 263 19.49 11.07 -20.81
N ARG A 264 18.87 12.26 -20.67
CA ARG A 264 19.28 13.49 -21.37
C ARG A 264 20.61 14.02 -20.86
N GLU A 265 20.75 14.10 -19.55
CA GLU A 265 21.88 14.74 -18.87
C GLU A 265 22.97 13.74 -18.49
N ASN A 266 22.78 12.44 -18.76
CA ASN A 266 23.62 11.35 -18.26
C ASN A 266 23.78 11.41 -16.73
N LYS A 267 22.73 11.86 -16.04
CA LYS A 267 22.70 12.09 -14.58
C LYS A 267 22.42 10.79 -13.86
N LEU A 268 23.19 10.50 -12.81
CA LEU A 268 22.99 9.31 -11.98
C LEU A 268 21.71 9.44 -11.15
N ILE A 269 20.88 8.39 -11.17
CA ILE A 269 19.78 8.23 -10.22
C ILE A 269 20.26 7.30 -9.11
N LEU A 270 20.37 7.85 -7.90
CA LEU A 270 20.61 7.09 -6.68
C LEU A 270 19.28 6.82 -5.99
N LEU A 271 19.01 5.53 -5.75
CA LEU A 271 17.85 5.03 -5.05
C LEU A 271 18.19 4.69 -3.60
N PHE A 272 17.16 4.43 -2.79
CA PHE A 272 17.25 4.11 -1.36
C PHE A 272 18.39 3.13 -1.06
N GLY A 273 19.35 3.53 -0.24
CA GLY A 273 20.55 2.73 -0.01
C GLY A 273 21.64 2.91 -1.06
N ASN A 274 21.69 4.06 -1.74
CA ASN A 274 22.73 4.46 -2.70
C ASN A 274 22.92 3.49 -3.87
N TRP A 275 21.82 2.87 -4.33
CA TRP A 275 21.85 2.00 -5.52
C TRP A 275 21.68 2.84 -6.78
N GLN A 276 22.51 2.58 -7.79
CA GLN A 276 22.43 3.28 -9.07
C GLN A 276 21.49 2.53 -10.03
N LEU A 277 20.54 3.26 -10.64
CA LEU A 277 19.78 2.72 -11.77
C LEU A 277 20.65 2.62 -13.02
N GLY A 278 20.64 1.43 -13.62
CA GLY A 278 21.24 1.21 -14.94
C GLY A 278 20.32 1.69 -16.07
N ARG A 279 20.90 2.03 -17.22
CA ARG A 279 20.16 2.48 -18.41
C ARG A 279 18.99 1.55 -18.80
N ASN A 280 19.21 0.23 -18.79
CA ASN A 280 18.17 -0.73 -19.16
C ASN A 280 16.98 -0.72 -18.18
N HIS A 281 17.23 -0.47 -16.90
CA HIS A 281 16.17 -0.31 -15.90
C HIS A 281 15.38 0.97 -16.16
N ILE A 282 16.07 2.07 -16.45
CA ILE A 282 15.43 3.36 -16.78
C ILE A 282 14.54 3.21 -18.02
N LEU A 283 15.02 2.52 -19.06
CA LEU A 283 14.22 2.24 -20.26
C LEU A 283 13.03 1.32 -19.94
N PHE A 284 13.20 0.29 -19.12
CA PHE A 284 12.08 -0.54 -18.67
C PHE A 284 11.01 0.30 -17.94
N ASP A 285 11.42 1.11 -16.96
CA ASP A 285 10.53 2.00 -16.21
C ASP A 285 9.73 2.91 -17.16
N LEU A 286 10.39 3.52 -18.15
CA LEU A 286 9.77 4.42 -19.12
C LEU A 286 8.78 3.70 -20.04
N GLU A 287 9.10 2.49 -20.50
CA GLU A 287 8.20 1.68 -21.33
C GLU A 287 6.92 1.30 -20.57
N GLN A 288 7.04 0.89 -19.31
CA GLN A 288 5.88 0.55 -18.47
C GLN A 288 5.03 1.78 -18.16
N LEU A 289 5.67 2.91 -17.83
CA LEU A 289 4.99 4.19 -17.60
C LEU A 289 4.24 4.65 -18.86
N LYS A 290 4.86 4.56 -20.04
CA LYS A 290 4.23 4.92 -21.32
C LYS A 290 2.96 4.10 -21.56
N ARG A 291 3.00 2.78 -21.31
CA ARG A 291 1.82 1.90 -21.46
C ARG A 291 0.67 2.37 -20.58
N VAL A 292 0.94 2.61 -19.30
CA VAL A 292 -0.07 3.11 -18.36
C VAL A 292 -0.57 4.48 -18.78
N LEU A 293 0.31 5.40 -19.13
CA LEU A 293 -0.04 6.75 -19.55
C LEU A 293 -0.93 6.75 -20.81
N ILE A 294 -0.67 5.88 -21.79
CA ILE A 294 -1.53 5.69 -22.98
C ILE A 294 -2.94 5.25 -22.56
N THR A 295 -3.06 4.34 -21.60
CA THR A 295 -4.38 3.90 -21.13
C THR A 295 -5.08 4.97 -20.29
N PHE A 296 -4.33 5.73 -19.50
CA PHE A 296 -4.81 6.85 -18.69
C PHE A 296 -5.41 7.96 -19.57
N ILE A 297 -4.72 8.42 -20.62
CA ILE A 297 -5.24 9.49 -21.49
C ILE A 297 -6.46 9.06 -22.34
N LYS A 298 -6.65 7.75 -22.53
CA LYS A 298 -7.78 7.17 -23.28
C LYS A 298 -8.99 6.90 -22.38
N ASP A 299 -8.79 6.86 -21.08
CA ASP A 299 -9.82 6.57 -20.09
C ASP A 299 -10.87 7.69 -20.03
N THR A 300 -12.15 7.31 -20.04
CA THR A 300 -13.25 8.27 -20.14
C THR A 300 -13.41 9.11 -18.89
N ASP A 301 -13.21 8.52 -17.72
CA ASP A 301 -13.27 9.24 -16.45
C ASP A 301 -12.12 10.24 -16.34
N THR A 302 -10.92 9.85 -16.77
CA THR A 302 -9.78 10.77 -16.84
C THR A 302 -10.09 11.99 -17.71
N ARG A 303 -10.67 11.79 -18.90
CA ARG A 303 -10.98 12.87 -19.84
C ARG A 303 -12.13 13.77 -19.39
N SER A 304 -13.00 13.30 -18.47
CA SER A 304 -14.09 14.13 -17.94
C SER A 304 -13.60 15.14 -16.91
N LEU A 305 -12.46 14.87 -16.25
CA LEU A 305 -11.95 15.68 -15.15
C LEU A 305 -11.37 17.02 -15.60
N ASN A 306 -11.65 18.06 -14.82
CA ASN A 306 -11.23 19.43 -15.14
C ASN A 306 -9.71 19.62 -15.12
N PHE A 307 -8.98 18.95 -14.21
CA PHE A 307 -7.52 19.03 -14.20
C PHE A 307 -6.95 18.54 -15.54
N PHE A 308 -7.47 17.44 -16.08
CA PHE A 308 -6.98 16.83 -17.32
C PHE A 308 -7.22 17.73 -18.53
N LYS A 309 -8.38 18.39 -18.60
CA LYS A 309 -8.69 19.37 -19.66
C LYS A 309 -7.70 20.54 -19.68
N ASN A 310 -7.08 20.86 -18.54
CA ASN A 310 -6.11 21.93 -18.39
C ASN A 310 -4.65 21.48 -18.61
N LEU A 311 -4.40 20.19 -18.90
CA LEU A 311 -3.05 19.68 -19.15
C LEU A 311 -2.56 19.91 -20.59
N ASP A 312 -3.38 20.46 -21.48
CA ASP A 312 -3.10 20.58 -22.92
C ASP A 312 -2.59 19.23 -23.49
N ASN A 313 -1.55 19.25 -24.34
CA ASN A 313 -0.92 18.07 -24.91
C ASN A 313 0.26 17.54 -24.07
N GLN A 314 0.38 17.91 -22.78
CA GLN A 314 1.51 17.50 -21.94
C GLN A 314 1.63 15.96 -21.82
N PRO A 315 0.55 15.18 -21.62
CA PRO A 315 0.65 13.72 -21.57
C PRO A 315 1.17 13.12 -22.88
N GLU A 316 0.66 13.59 -24.02
CA GLU A 316 1.08 13.14 -25.35
C GLU A 316 2.52 13.55 -25.66
N GLN A 317 2.95 14.72 -25.19
CA GLN A 317 4.34 15.15 -25.30
C GLN A 317 5.26 14.23 -24.51
N LEU A 318 4.91 13.88 -23.26
CA LEU A 318 5.69 12.96 -22.46
C LEU A 318 5.81 11.59 -23.13
N ILE A 319 4.72 11.07 -23.73
CA ILE A 319 4.76 9.83 -24.52
C ILE A 319 5.75 9.93 -25.67
N LYS A 320 5.70 11.00 -26.47
CA LYS A 320 6.62 11.21 -27.61
C LYS A 320 8.08 11.32 -27.17
N GLU A 321 8.33 12.00 -26.05
CA GLU A 321 9.66 12.11 -25.47
C GLU A 321 10.22 10.76 -25.03
N ILE A 322 9.37 9.88 -24.49
CA ILE A 322 9.73 8.51 -24.16
C ILE A 322 10.05 7.71 -25.42
N GLU A 323 9.19 7.79 -26.44
CA GLU A 323 9.34 7.05 -27.72
C GLU A 323 10.67 7.34 -28.42
N HIS A 324 11.22 8.55 -28.29
CA HIS A 324 12.52 8.91 -28.86
C HIS A 324 13.67 8.00 -28.43
N TYR A 325 13.56 7.33 -27.28
CA TYR A 325 14.60 6.43 -26.76
C TYR A 325 14.44 4.96 -27.18
N PHE A 326 13.40 4.62 -27.95
CA PHE A 326 13.11 3.26 -28.43
C PHE A 326 13.14 3.12 -29.96
N VAL A 327 13.51 4.18 -30.67
CA VAL A 327 13.80 4.20 -32.11
C VAL A 327 15.29 4.01 -32.32
#